data_AF-A0A9E5NHC8-F1
#
_entry.id   AF-A0A9E5NHC8-F1
#
_cell.length_a   1.000
_cell.length_b   1.000
_cell.length_c   1.000
_cell.angle_alpha   90.00
_cell.angle_beta   90.00
_cell.angle_gamma   90.00
#
_symmetry.space_group_name_H-M   'P 1'
#
loop_
_entity.id
_entity.type
_entity.pdbx_description
1 polymer ?
#
loop_
_entity_poly.entity_id
_entity_poly.type
_entity_poly.pdbx_seq_one_letter_code
_entity_poly.pdbx_strand_id
1 'polypeptide(L)'
;MALSLVGCLLAGCIMYDSLVTGIAWEDANCDGVQGSGEPALQGVCVWASTNPAAPGPSILECADEGLQTNAHGRADAGFWPGRRCSEIFVFARVPDGYQPTTEIAVNDCWAEFGFARESTCPERPLLTQAELTKRQTIKKAASYLVWFLVLPGAAIGVGVLLLQRRARPT
;
A
#
# COMPACT_ATOMS: atom_id res chain seq x y z
N MET A 1 -6.30 9.74 26.92
CA MET A 1 -6.80 8.86 25.84
C MET A 1 -6.19 7.47 26.00
N ALA A 2 -6.72 6.65 26.92
CA ALA A 2 -6.24 5.29 27.18
C ALA A 2 -7.43 4.34 27.43
N LEU A 3 -8.47 4.47 26.59
CA LEU A 3 -9.70 3.68 26.69
C LEU A 3 -9.95 2.90 25.38
N SER A 4 -8.93 2.18 24.90
CA SER A 4 -9.11 1.24 23.78
C SER A 4 -8.29 -0.05 23.91
N LEU A 5 -7.56 -0.25 25.01
CA LEU A 5 -6.77 -1.47 25.22
C LEU A 5 -7.54 -2.58 25.96
N VAL A 6 -8.53 -2.24 26.80
CA VAL A 6 -9.17 -3.22 27.71
C VAL A 6 -10.32 -4.00 27.06
N GLY A 7 -10.95 -3.47 26.01
CA GLY A 7 -12.11 -4.13 25.37
C GLY A 7 -11.77 -5.32 24.47
N CYS A 8 -10.52 -5.41 24.00
CA CYS A 8 -10.15 -6.37 22.95
C CYS A 8 -9.68 -7.73 23.48
N LEU A 9 -9.18 -7.77 24.72
CA LEU A 9 -8.63 -8.97 25.36
C LEU A 9 -9.67 -10.07 25.64
N LEU A 10 -10.97 -9.75 25.72
CA LEU A 10 -12.03 -10.71 26.05
C LEU A 10 -12.77 -11.27 24.82
N ALA A 11 -12.59 -10.71 23.62
CA ALA A 11 -13.37 -11.06 22.42
C ALA A 11 -12.55 -11.70 21.29
N GLY A 12 -11.25 -11.96 21.47
CA GLY A 12 -10.41 -12.59 20.44
C GLY A 12 -10.23 -11.74 19.18
N CYS A 13 -10.44 -10.43 19.25
CA CYS A 13 -10.21 -9.54 18.13
C CYS A 13 -8.69 -9.28 18.04
N ILE A 14 -8.08 -9.71 16.93
CA ILE A 14 -6.67 -9.46 16.65
C ILE A 14 -6.54 -7.97 16.31
N MET A 15 -5.93 -7.20 17.21
CA MET A 15 -5.53 -5.81 16.92
C MET A 15 -4.33 -5.85 15.98
N TYR A 16 -4.46 -5.20 14.83
CA TYR A 16 -3.33 -4.95 13.94
C TYR A 16 -2.89 -3.53 14.17
N ASP A 17 -1.63 -3.32 14.49
CA ASP A 17 -1.06 -1.98 14.59
C ASP A 17 -0.09 -1.83 13.43
N SER A 18 -0.25 -0.75 12.66
CA SER A 18 0.50 -0.53 11.44
C SER A 18 1.34 0.74 11.56
N LEU A 19 2.62 0.65 11.20
CA LEU A 19 3.49 1.81 11.03
C LEU A 19 3.60 2.10 9.54
N VAL A 20 3.28 3.32 9.12
CA VAL A 20 3.24 3.69 7.71
C VAL A 20 4.44 4.56 7.37
N THR A 21 5.19 4.16 6.36
CA THR A 21 6.42 4.85 5.95
C THR A 21 6.54 4.88 4.43
N GLY A 22 7.41 5.75 3.93
CA GLY A 22 7.71 5.78 2.50
C GLY A 22 9.06 6.41 2.20
N ILE A 23 9.47 6.27 0.93
CA ILE A 23 10.68 6.88 0.39
C ILE A 23 10.39 7.56 -0.94
N ALA A 24 11.02 8.72 -1.17
CA ALA A 24 11.01 9.43 -2.44
C ALA A 24 12.43 9.66 -2.96
N TRP A 25 12.63 9.49 -4.27
CA TRP A 25 13.93 9.67 -4.93
C TRP A 25 13.76 10.25 -6.34
N GLU A 26 14.85 10.83 -6.85
CA GLU A 26 14.94 11.30 -8.23
C GLU A 26 15.30 10.11 -9.11
N ASP A 27 14.30 9.60 -9.84
CA ASP A 27 14.44 8.57 -10.85
C ASP A 27 15.04 9.19 -12.12
N ALA A 28 16.37 9.20 -12.19
CA ALA A 28 17.10 9.92 -13.22
C ALA A 28 17.10 9.17 -14.57
N ASN A 29 16.82 7.87 -14.56
CA ASN A 29 16.85 7.01 -15.73
C ASN A 29 15.44 6.58 -16.23
N CYS A 30 14.39 7.00 -15.52
CA CYS A 30 12.97 6.78 -15.83
C CYS A 30 12.49 5.32 -15.71
N ASP A 31 13.20 4.45 -15.00
CA ASP A 31 12.90 3.02 -14.95
C ASP A 31 11.88 2.64 -13.87
N GLY A 32 11.61 3.54 -12.91
CA GLY A 32 10.69 3.36 -11.80
C GLY A 32 11.25 2.56 -10.63
N VAL A 33 12.57 2.35 -10.56
CA VAL A 33 13.27 1.56 -9.54
C VAL A 33 14.42 2.37 -8.95
N GLN A 34 14.49 2.48 -7.63
CA GLN A 34 15.58 3.22 -6.99
C GLN A 34 16.95 2.56 -7.25
N GLY A 35 17.76 3.21 -8.08
CA GLY A 35 19.12 2.79 -8.42
C GLY A 35 20.21 3.36 -7.50
N SER A 36 21.41 2.75 -7.53
CA SER A 36 22.56 3.17 -6.69
C SER A 36 23.16 4.56 -6.97
N GLY A 37 22.66 5.27 -8.00
CA GLY A 37 23.06 6.64 -8.33
C GLY A 37 21.93 7.65 -8.23
N GLU A 38 20.75 7.21 -7.77
CA GLU A 38 19.54 8.02 -7.76
C GLU A 38 19.37 8.70 -6.40
N PRO A 39 19.45 10.04 -6.34
CA PRO A 39 19.48 10.74 -5.07
C PRO A 39 18.09 10.73 -4.42
N ALA A 40 18.09 10.72 -3.09
CA ALA A 40 16.89 10.94 -2.32
C ALA A 40 16.29 12.33 -2.57
N LEU A 41 14.96 12.44 -2.59
CA LEU A 41 14.26 13.71 -2.68
C LEU A 41 13.73 14.13 -1.31
N GLN A 42 14.26 15.24 -0.79
CA GLN A 42 13.79 15.88 0.42
C GLN A 42 12.61 16.82 0.13
N GLY A 43 11.69 16.97 1.08
CA GLY A 43 10.59 17.94 1.01
C GLY A 43 9.34 17.43 0.27
N VAL A 44 9.36 16.19 -0.24
CA VAL A 44 8.20 15.57 -0.87
C VAL A 44 7.14 15.32 0.19
N CYS A 45 5.92 15.81 -0.04
CA CYS A 45 4.82 15.57 0.90
C CYS A 45 4.25 14.16 0.73
N VAL A 46 4.28 13.38 1.80
CA VAL A 46 3.80 11.99 1.86
C VAL A 46 2.77 11.87 2.98
N TRP A 47 1.57 11.36 2.69
CA TRP A 47 0.51 11.21 3.68
C TRP A 47 -0.20 9.86 3.54
N ALA A 48 -0.96 9.48 4.56
CA ALA A 48 -1.71 8.23 4.56
C ALA A 48 -3.21 8.43 4.84
N SER A 49 -4.04 7.57 4.27
CA SER A 49 -5.49 7.55 4.51
C SER A 49 -6.08 6.17 4.31
N THR A 50 -7.20 5.87 4.98
CA THR A 50 -8.03 4.70 4.63
C THR A 50 -8.97 4.98 3.46
N ASN A 51 -9.07 6.24 3.02
CA ASN A 51 -9.83 6.60 1.84
C ASN A 51 -8.91 6.60 0.61
N PRO A 52 -9.13 5.71 -0.39
CA PRO A 52 -8.34 5.70 -1.64
C PRO A 52 -8.42 7.01 -2.44
N ALA A 53 -9.45 7.82 -2.17
CA ALA A 53 -9.69 9.11 -2.82
C ALA A 53 -9.46 10.28 -1.85
N ALA A 54 -8.62 10.12 -0.82
CA ALA A 54 -8.30 11.20 0.10
C ALA A 54 -7.67 12.38 -0.67
N PRO A 55 -8.16 13.61 -0.50
CA PRO A 55 -7.46 14.78 -1.03
C PRO A 55 -6.09 14.90 -0.35
N GLY A 56 -5.11 15.40 -1.08
CA GLY A 56 -3.79 15.67 -0.50
C GLY A 56 -3.76 16.97 0.29
N PRO A 57 -3.05 17.03 1.43
CA PRO A 57 -2.85 18.26 2.18
C PRO A 57 -2.11 19.30 1.33
N SER A 58 -2.37 20.58 1.58
CA SER A 58 -1.62 21.68 0.98
C SER A 58 -0.13 21.60 1.34
N ILE A 59 0.73 22.25 0.55
CA ILE A 59 2.18 22.21 0.81
C ILE A 59 2.57 22.78 2.19
N LEU A 60 1.79 23.74 2.70
CA LEU A 60 1.97 24.32 4.03
C LEU A 60 1.57 23.33 5.12
N GLU A 61 0.41 22.69 5.00
CA GLU A 61 -0.03 21.64 5.92
C GLU A 61 0.97 20.48 5.98
N CYS A 62 1.53 20.08 4.83
CA CYS A 62 2.57 19.05 4.78
C CYS A 62 3.81 19.41 5.63
N ALA A 63 4.22 20.67 5.58
CA ALA A 63 5.38 21.14 6.33
C ALA A 63 5.07 21.23 7.82
N ASP A 64 3.91 21.79 8.18
CA ASP A 64 3.49 21.99 9.57
C ASP A 64 3.24 20.66 10.30
N GLU A 65 2.74 19.64 9.59
CA GLU A 65 2.50 18.29 10.13
C GLU A 65 3.73 17.38 10.06
N GLY A 66 4.85 17.84 9.48
CA GLY A 66 6.08 17.05 9.36
C GLY A 66 5.96 15.85 8.40
N LEU A 67 5.05 15.94 7.43
CA LEU A 67 4.77 14.90 6.41
C LEU A 67 5.77 14.92 5.24
N GLN A 68 6.77 15.79 5.31
CA GLN A 68 7.78 15.93 4.27
C GLN A 68 8.90 14.90 4.42
N THR A 69 9.35 14.36 3.29
CA THR A 69 10.54 13.51 3.26
C THR A 69 11.78 14.25 3.79
N ASN A 70 12.60 13.55 4.57
CA ASN A 70 13.84 14.10 5.11
C ASN A 70 14.99 14.09 4.07
N ALA A 71 16.21 14.45 4.50
CA ALA A 71 17.40 14.48 3.63
C ALA A 71 17.77 13.12 2.99
N HIS A 72 17.25 12.02 3.51
CA HIS A 72 17.41 10.68 2.95
C HIS A 72 16.17 10.22 2.17
N GLY A 73 15.23 11.14 1.89
CA GLY A 73 14.03 10.86 1.11
C GLY A 73 12.97 10.09 1.88
N ARG A 74 13.16 9.85 3.18
CA ARG A 74 12.24 9.03 3.99
C ARG A 74 11.16 9.90 4.63
N ALA A 75 9.93 9.39 4.62
CA ALA A 75 8.79 9.97 5.31
C ALA A 75 8.15 8.95 6.28
N ASP A 76 7.63 9.46 7.38
CA ASP A 76 6.79 8.73 8.33
C ASP A 76 5.37 9.30 8.21
N ALA A 77 4.42 8.46 7.80
CA ALA A 77 3.01 8.82 7.64
C ALA A 77 2.16 8.36 8.84
N GLY A 78 2.84 8.09 9.97
CA GLY A 78 2.24 7.90 11.28
C GLY A 78 1.99 6.44 11.68
N PHE A 79 1.60 6.31 12.94
CA PHE A 79 1.16 5.07 13.55
C PHE A 79 -0.36 4.93 13.48
N TRP A 80 -0.84 3.80 12.96
CA TRP A 80 -2.25 3.52 12.71
C TRP A 80 -2.71 2.34 13.59
N PRO A 81 -3.19 2.60 14.81
CA PRO A 81 -3.62 1.56 15.74
C PRO A 81 -4.90 0.87 15.26
N GLY A 82 -4.97 -0.45 15.40
CA GLY A 82 -6.13 -1.25 15.00
C GLY A 82 -6.38 -1.31 13.49
N ARG A 83 -5.40 -0.99 12.64
CA ARG A 83 -5.49 -1.02 11.17
C ARG A 83 -4.49 -1.99 10.57
N ARG A 84 -4.89 -2.64 9.48
CA ARG A 84 -4.01 -3.45 8.61
C ARG A 84 -3.47 -2.59 7.47
N CYS A 85 -2.29 -2.94 6.97
CA CYS A 85 -1.71 -2.29 5.79
C CYS A 85 -2.61 -2.32 4.56
N SER A 86 -3.38 -3.39 4.35
CA SER A 86 -4.31 -3.51 3.22
C SER A 86 -5.53 -2.57 3.29
N GLU A 87 -5.72 -1.88 4.42
CA GLU A 87 -6.75 -0.86 4.62
C GLU A 87 -6.21 0.56 4.45
N ILE A 88 -4.89 0.72 4.37
CA ILE A 88 -4.21 2.01 4.34
C ILE A 88 -3.68 2.28 2.93
N PHE A 89 -3.72 3.55 2.54
CA PHE A 89 -3.17 4.07 1.32
C PHE A 89 -2.14 5.12 1.66
N VAL A 90 -0.93 4.99 1.12
CA VAL A 90 0.12 6.01 1.21
C VAL A 90 0.15 6.77 -0.10
N PHE A 91 0.20 8.08 -0.03
CA PHE A 91 0.18 8.99 -1.17
C PHE A 91 1.42 9.87 -1.17
N ALA A 92 1.80 10.35 -2.34
CA ALA A 92 2.79 11.42 -2.48
C ALA A 92 2.29 12.54 -3.38
N ARG A 93 2.66 13.77 -3.03
CA ARG A 93 2.46 14.95 -3.88
C ARG A 93 3.61 15.01 -4.87
N VAL A 94 3.29 15.14 -6.15
CA VAL A 94 4.28 15.36 -7.20
C VAL A 94 4.97 16.71 -6.96
N PRO A 95 6.31 16.75 -6.79
CA PRO A 95 7.05 18.01 -6.66
C PRO A 95 7.00 18.84 -7.94
N ASP A 96 7.08 20.16 -7.81
CA ASP A 96 7.08 21.06 -8.97
C ASP A 96 8.26 20.76 -9.91
N GLY A 97 7.98 20.68 -11.23
CA GLY A 97 8.98 20.36 -12.26
C GLY A 97 9.36 18.88 -12.37
N TYR A 98 8.71 18.01 -11.61
CA TYR A 98 8.86 16.57 -11.69
C TYR A 98 7.61 15.90 -12.26
N GLN A 99 7.80 14.73 -12.83
CA GLN A 99 6.76 13.78 -13.22
C GLN A 99 7.01 12.45 -12.48
N PRO A 100 5.97 11.76 -12.00
CA PRO A 100 6.17 10.49 -11.31
C PRO A 100 6.47 9.37 -12.29
N THR A 101 7.36 8.49 -11.88
CA THR A 101 7.72 7.27 -12.62
C THR A 101 7.14 6.02 -11.95
N THR A 102 6.70 6.13 -10.68
CA THR A 102 5.96 5.12 -9.92
C THR A 102 4.51 5.53 -9.60
N GLU A 103 3.75 4.67 -8.92
CA GLU A 103 2.39 4.98 -8.48
C GLU A 103 2.41 6.04 -7.35
N ILE A 104 1.66 7.13 -7.50
CA ILE A 104 1.55 8.19 -6.48
C ILE A 104 0.59 7.84 -5.32
N ALA A 105 -0.03 6.66 -5.37
CA ALA A 105 -0.74 6.10 -4.24
C ALA A 105 -0.62 4.56 -4.20
N VAL A 106 -0.25 4.03 -3.04
CA VAL A 106 0.01 2.60 -2.82
C VAL A 106 -0.86 2.10 -1.67
N ASN A 107 -1.56 0.98 -1.86
CA ASN A 107 -2.35 0.33 -0.81
C ASN A 107 -1.48 -0.63 0.00
N ASP A 108 -0.67 -0.07 0.89
CA ASP A 108 0.18 -0.81 1.83
C ASP A 108 0.64 0.14 2.97
N CYS A 109 1.44 -0.36 3.91
CA CYS A 109 2.14 0.46 4.92
C CYS A 109 3.49 1.00 4.44
N TRP A 110 3.95 0.56 3.27
CA TRP A 110 5.22 0.98 2.67
C TRP A 110 4.97 1.44 1.24
N ALA A 111 5.58 2.56 0.86
CA ALA A 111 5.47 3.10 -0.49
C ALA A 111 6.77 3.72 -0.99
N GLU A 112 6.95 3.60 -2.30
CA GLU A 112 8.15 4.00 -3.03
C GLU A 112 7.75 4.95 -4.16
N PHE A 113 8.22 6.20 -4.07
CA PHE A 113 7.87 7.30 -4.96
C PHE A 113 9.07 7.77 -5.80
N GLY A 114 9.16 7.25 -7.02
CA GLY A 114 10.12 7.71 -8.01
C GLY A 114 9.59 8.92 -8.76
N PHE A 115 10.41 9.97 -8.87
CA PHE A 115 10.09 11.17 -9.62
C PHE A 115 11.23 11.52 -10.55
N ALA A 116 10.93 11.79 -11.81
CA ALA A 116 11.90 12.26 -12.78
C ALA A 116 11.62 13.71 -13.16
N ARG A 117 12.66 14.47 -13.52
CA ARG A 117 12.45 15.81 -14.08
C ARG A 117 11.71 15.72 -15.41
N GLU A 118 10.77 16.63 -15.61
CA GLU A 118 9.86 16.66 -16.77
C GLU A 118 10.57 16.64 -18.14
N SER A 119 11.79 17.17 -18.22
CA SER A 119 12.60 17.17 -19.45
C SER A 119 13.25 15.83 -19.81
N THR A 120 13.26 14.86 -18.90
CA THR A 120 14.15 13.69 -18.99
C THR A 120 13.42 12.43 -19.44
N CYS A 121 12.10 12.33 -19.20
CA CYS A 121 11.33 11.11 -19.43
C CYS A 121 10.13 11.35 -20.37
N PRO A 122 9.69 10.33 -21.12
CA PRO A 122 8.40 10.39 -21.79
C PRO A 122 7.29 10.47 -20.74
N GLU A 123 6.32 11.36 -20.97
CA GLU A 123 5.19 11.57 -20.07
C GLU A 123 4.44 10.25 -19.83
N ARG A 124 4.40 9.80 -18.58
CA ARG A 124 3.58 8.66 -18.18
C ARG A 124 2.23 9.19 -17.69
N PRO A 125 1.11 8.58 -18.10
CA PRO A 125 -0.19 9.00 -17.59
C PRO A 125 -0.23 8.77 -16.07
N LEU A 126 -0.47 9.87 -15.34
CA LEU A 126 -0.72 9.82 -13.91
C LEU A 126 -1.89 8.89 -13.64
N LEU A 127 -1.63 7.85 -12.85
CA LEU A 127 -2.69 6.99 -12.36
C LEU A 127 -3.61 7.80 -11.45
N THR A 128 -4.78 8.15 -11.97
CA THR A 128 -5.78 8.86 -11.19
C THR A 128 -6.26 7.98 -10.03
N GLN A 129 -6.80 8.58 -8.97
CA GLN A 129 -7.38 7.84 -7.83
C GLN A 129 -8.44 6.81 -8.28
N ALA A 130 -9.20 7.13 -9.34
CA ALA A 130 -10.17 6.22 -9.94
C ALA A 130 -9.50 5.01 -10.63
N GLU A 131 -8.39 5.24 -11.33
CA GLU A 131 -7.63 4.18 -11.99
C GLU A 131 -6.91 3.27 -10.98
N LEU A 132 -6.39 3.83 -9.90
CA LEU A 132 -5.80 3.08 -8.79
C LEU A 132 -6.84 2.15 -8.16
N THR A 133 -8.02 2.67 -7.86
CA THR A 133 -9.14 1.88 -7.31
C THR A 133 -9.53 0.74 -8.26
N LYS A 134 -9.58 1.01 -9.56
CA LYS A 134 -9.86 -0.01 -10.59
C LYS A 134 -8.77 -1.09 -10.62
N ARG A 135 -7.49 -0.72 -10.66
CA ARG A 135 -6.37 -1.67 -10.67
C ARG A 135 -6.33 -2.52 -9.40
N GLN A 136 -6.63 -1.94 -8.25
CA GLN A 136 -6.68 -2.68 -6.98
C GLN A 136 -7.84 -3.66 -6.91
N THR A 137 -9.00 -3.27 -7.43
CA THR A 137 -10.14 -4.20 -7.55
C THR A 137 -9.77 -5.40 -8.41
N ILE A 138 -9.05 -5.18 -9.51
CA ILE A 138 -8.52 -6.25 -10.37
C ILE A 138 -7.49 -7.10 -9.63
N LYS A 139 -6.50 -6.50 -8.94
CA LYS A 139 -5.49 -7.23 -8.16
C LYS A 139 -6.13 -8.10 -7.07
N LYS A 140 -7.12 -7.57 -6.33
CA LYS A 140 -7.87 -8.32 -5.31
C LYS A 140 -8.66 -9.47 -5.93
N ALA A 141 -9.40 -9.22 -7.03
CA ALA A 141 -10.15 -10.25 -7.73
C ALA A 141 -9.25 -11.37 -8.28
N ALA A 142 -8.09 -11.01 -8.85
CA ALA A 142 -7.10 -11.96 -9.35
C ALA A 142 -6.50 -12.81 -8.21
N SER A 143 -6.17 -12.19 -7.07
CA SER A 143 -5.71 -12.92 -5.88
C SER A 143 -6.75 -13.92 -5.39
N TYR A 144 -8.03 -13.52 -5.30
CA TYR A 144 -9.12 -14.44 -4.95
C TYR A 144 -9.25 -15.60 -5.93
N LEU A 145 -9.19 -15.34 -7.24
CA LEU A 145 -9.27 -16.38 -8.27
C LEU A 145 -8.14 -17.41 -8.16
N VAL A 146 -6.90 -16.97 -7.88
CA VAL A 146 -5.77 -17.89 -7.63
C VAL A 146 -6.05 -18.78 -6.42
N TRP A 147 -6.54 -18.22 -5.31
CA TRP A 147 -6.91 -19.01 -4.13
C TRP A 147 -8.00 -20.05 -4.44
N PHE A 148 -9.04 -19.68 -5.20
CA PHE A 148 -10.12 -20.59 -5.59
C PHE A 148 -9.67 -21.71 -6.54
N LEU A 149 -8.72 -21.43 -7.43
CA LEU A 149 -8.23 -22.41 -8.41
C LEU A 149 -7.12 -23.33 -7.85
N VAL A 150 -6.37 -22.90 -6.84
CA VAL A 150 -5.24 -23.66 -6.26
C VAL A 150 -5.64 -24.47 -5.01
N LEU A 151 -6.69 -24.08 -4.27
CA LEU A 151 -7.18 -24.81 -3.09
C LEU A 151 -8.31 -25.86 -3.26
N PRO A 152 -8.72 -26.38 -4.45
CA PRO A 152 -9.70 -27.47 -4.47
C PRO A 152 -9.15 -28.80 -3.90
N GLY A 153 -7.83 -28.95 -3.73
CA GLY A 153 -7.21 -30.20 -3.27
C GLY A 153 -7.53 -30.61 -1.82
N ALA A 154 -7.89 -29.68 -0.94
CA ALA A 154 -8.12 -29.98 0.47
C ALA A 154 -9.57 -30.43 0.78
N ALA A 155 -10.56 -29.98 0.00
CA ALA A 155 -11.97 -30.31 0.23
C ALA A 155 -12.34 -31.71 -0.30
N ILE A 156 -11.65 -32.21 -1.33
CA ILE A 156 -11.97 -33.50 -1.96
C ILE A 156 -11.46 -34.68 -1.12
N GLY A 157 -10.33 -34.53 -0.41
CA GLY A 157 -9.72 -35.60 0.38
C GLY A 157 -10.55 -36.06 1.60
N VAL A 158 -11.27 -35.14 2.25
CA VAL A 158 -12.10 -35.47 3.43
C VAL A 158 -13.39 -36.20 3.03
N GLY A 159 -13.98 -35.87 1.86
CA GLY A 159 -15.19 -36.51 1.35
C GLY A 159 -15.00 -37.99 0.97
N VAL A 160 -13.85 -38.34 0.40
CA VAL A 160 -13.54 -39.72 -0.01
C VAL A 160 -13.29 -40.64 1.21
N LEU A 161 -12.66 -40.12 2.27
CA LEU A 161 -12.37 -40.89 3.49
C LEU A 161 -13.63 -41.24 4.31
N LEU A 162 -14.66 -40.40 4.26
CA LEU A 162 -15.93 -40.65 4.96
C LEU A 162 -16.84 -41.65 4.21
N LEU A 163 -16.70 -41.78 2.89
CA LEU A 163 -17.45 -42.76 2.09
C LEU A 163 -16.88 -44.18 2.22
N GLN A 164 -15.56 -44.34 2.36
CA GLN A 164 -14.96 -45.67 2.54
C GLN A 164 -15.27 -46.33 3.89
N ARG A 165 -15.63 -45.54 4.93
CA ARG A 165 -16.08 -46.10 6.22
C ARG A 165 -17.52 -46.63 6.20
N ARG A 166 -18.33 -46.29 5.20
CA ARG A 166 -19.73 -46.77 5.09
C ARG A 166 -19.90 -48.07 4.30
N ALA A 167 -18.85 -48.56 3.64
CA ALA A 167 -18.93 -49.71 2.73
C ALA A 167 -18.22 -50.97 3.25
N ARG A 168 -18.36 -51.30 4.55
CA ARG A 168 -18.08 -52.68 5.03
C ARG A 168 -19.41 -53.39 5.31
N PRO A 169 -19.88 -54.29 4.43
CA PRO A 169 -20.95 -55.20 4.76
C PRO A 169 -20.44 -56.34 5.66
N THR A 170 -21.33 -56.83 6.52
CA THR A 170 -21.19 -57.99 7.41
C THR A 170 -20.95 -59.29 6.68
#